data_AF-A0A420T0C7-F1
#
_entry.id   AF-A0A420T0C7-F1
#
_cell.length_a   1.000
_cell.length_b   1.000
_cell.length_c   1.000
_cell.angle_alpha   90.00
_cell.angle_beta   90.00
_cell.angle_gamma   90.00
#
_symmetry.space_group_name_H-M   'P 1'
#
loop_
_entity.id
_entity.type
_entity.pdbx_description
1 polymer ?
#
loop_
_entity_poly.entity_id
_entity_poly.type
_entity_poly.pdbx_seq_one_letter_code
_entity_poly.pdbx_strand_id
1 'polypeptide(L)'
;MGSSSSKSAYSANNTGGASVAAYELSSALTDTLSEINLNGSLKEQLRQLLERLDQEAAKYTNSKVNDDESIEWNPSQSEVQLISAAWKCARGTYDLEGTMADTSYCTFRRDQVVDSSFAGTVKLITSTVIEAKAGSPTTDSSPVLVLAIRGSASKMDHIVNANAQPRTTENQSARFSCVTFGAPPCLTQHVDPGIFQPSSGTVCVNVINEFDVVTRADKPYILSLVDVARAMLDLPPKAAISEHETSKEIVSAALETTRDENRRLSDDSEDFPLKEPKFWRFPQPFYHHVGPRVILLTRFVDNQMNLKAVEISSSEFQKLLFCRVAVHGKRFYDERIDALEQGRFNDRSAWTADGEYKDRFIDRK
;
A
#
# COMPACT_ATOMS: atom_id res chain seq x y z
N MET A 1 -39.34 -14.00 13.32
CA MET A 1 -39.11 -12.84 12.45
C MET A 1 -38.09 -11.95 13.15
N GLY A 2 -36.83 -12.02 12.73
CA GLY A 2 -35.75 -11.17 13.21
C GLY A 2 -34.92 -10.75 12.01
N SER A 3 -34.96 -9.47 11.65
CA SER A 3 -34.19 -8.95 10.53
C SER A 3 -32.76 -8.73 10.99
N SER A 4 -31.81 -9.42 10.36
CA SER A 4 -30.39 -9.16 10.55
C SER A 4 -30.03 -8.02 9.61
N SER A 5 -29.84 -6.82 10.15
CA SER A 5 -29.29 -5.69 9.41
C SER A 5 -27.83 -6.01 9.06
N SER A 6 -27.59 -6.40 7.80
CA SER A 6 -26.24 -6.47 7.26
C SER A 6 -25.67 -5.05 7.24
N LYS A 7 -24.64 -4.81 8.04
CA LYS A 7 -23.83 -3.58 7.99
C LYS A 7 -23.11 -3.59 6.63
N SER A 8 -23.71 -2.94 5.63
CA SER A 8 -23.07 -2.69 4.35
C SER A 8 -21.84 -1.82 4.59
N ALA A 9 -20.65 -2.36 4.35
CA ALA A 9 -19.47 -1.54 4.18
C ALA A 9 -19.74 -0.61 2.99
N TYR A 10 -20.03 0.65 3.26
CA TYR A 10 -20.24 1.65 2.22
C TYR A 10 -18.89 1.86 1.53
N SER A 11 -18.68 1.17 0.41
CA SER A 11 -17.70 1.59 -0.60
C SER A 11 -18.03 3.05 -0.88
N ALA A 12 -17.16 3.95 -0.44
CA ALA A 12 -17.42 5.37 -0.50
C ALA A 12 -17.82 5.75 -1.95
N ASN A 13 -18.96 6.41 -2.10
CA ASN A 13 -19.41 7.06 -3.34
C ASN A 13 -18.46 8.26 -3.61
N ASN A 14 -17.18 7.97 -3.84
CA ASN A 14 -16.09 8.92 -3.62
C ASN A 14 -15.50 9.53 -4.89
N THR A 15 -16.10 9.37 -6.08
CA THR A 15 -15.56 10.10 -7.25
C THR A 15 -15.45 11.59 -6.95
N GLY A 16 -16.44 12.18 -6.27
CA GLY A 16 -16.37 13.55 -5.76
C GLY A 16 -15.29 13.76 -4.69
N GLY A 17 -15.25 12.91 -3.65
CA GLY A 17 -14.28 13.05 -2.55
C GLY A 17 -12.81 12.84 -2.96
N ALA A 18 -12.54 11.86 -3.82
CA ALA A 18 -11.22 11.57 -4.39
C ALA A 18 -10.80 12.65 -5.40
N SER A 19 -11.72 13.18 -6.22
CA SER A 19 -11.45 14.35 -7.08
C SER A 19 -11.03 15.56 -6.26
N VAL A 20 -11.80 15.88 -5.22
CA VAL A 20 -11.56 17.05 -4.36
C VAL A 20 -10.25 16.87 -3.61
N ALA A 21 -10.01 15.70 -3.01
CA ALA A 21 -8.75 15.41 -2.34
C ALA A 21 -7.56 15.52 -3.30
N ALA A 22 -7.63 14.97 -4.52
CA ALA A 22 -6.56 15.08 -5.51
C ALA A 22 -6.34 16.52 -6.00
N TYR A 23 -7.42 17.31 -6.15
CA TYR A 23 -7.33 18.72 -6.52
C TYR A 23 -6.70 19.56 -5.40
N GLU A 24 -7.17 19.43 -4.17
CA GLU A 24 -6.61 20.10 -2.99
C GLU A 24 -5.13 19.75 -2.81
N LEU A 25 -4.79 18.47 -3.01
CA LEU A 25 -3.42 17.99 -2.96
C LEU A 25 -2.54 18.64 -4.03
N SER A 26 -3.01 18.63 -5.27
CA SER A 26 -2.31 19.23 -6.40
C SER A 26 -2.15 20.74 -6.19
N SER A 27 -3.15 21.42 -5.63
CA SER A 27 -3.06 22.85 -5.32
C SER A 27 -2.02 23.11 -4.24
N ALA A 28 -2.07 22.37 -3.12
CA ALA A 28 -1.13 22.53 -2.01
C ALA A 28 0.32 22.26 -2.42
N LEU A 29 0.53 21.24 -3.27
CA LEU A 29 1.84 20.94 -3.87
C LEU A 29 2.28 22.02 -4.86
N THR A 30 1.37 22.55 -5.69
CA THR A 30 1.70 23.60 -6.67
C THR A 30 2.15 24.89 -5.97
N ASP A 31 1.43 25.33 -4.94
CA ASP A 31 1.83 26.51 -4.14
C ASP A 31 3.24 26.32 -3.56
N THR A 32 3.48 25.16 -2.92
CA THR A 32 4.76 24.86 -2.28
C THR A 32 5.89 24.79 -3.31
N LEU A 33 5.64 24.16 -4.45
CA LEU A 33 6.61 24.08 -5.56
C LEU A 33 6.89 25.47 -6.17
N SER A 34 5.90 26.36 -6.24
CA SER A 34 6.10 27.73 -6.73
C SER A 34 6.97 28.58 -5.80
N GLU A 35 6.97 28.28 -4.50
CA GLU A 35 7.85 28.92 -3.50
C GLU A 35 9.29 28.38 -3.57
N ILE A 36 9.49 27.21 -4.18
CA ILE A 36 10.77 26.51 -4.31
C ILE A 36 11.46 26.95 -5.60
N ASN A 37 12.23 28.03 -5.53
CA ASN A 37 12.98 28.52 -6.68
C ASN A 37 14.29 27.72 -6.85
N LEU A 38 14.22 26.56 -7.52
CA LEU A 38 15.39 25.77 -7.89
C LEU A 38 15.86 26.13 -9.31
N ASN A 39 17.16 26.07 -9.57
CA ASN A 39 17.72 26.38 -10.88
C ASN A 39 17.45 25.23 -11.88
N GLY A 40 16.99 25.56 -13.10
CA GLY A 40 16.87 24.59 -14.22
C GLY A 40 15.44 24.41 -14.75
N SER A 41 15.21 23.36 -15.54
CA SER A 41 13.87 23.03 -16.06
C SER A 41 12.97 22.48 -14.95
N LEU A 42 11.64 22.65 -15.05
CA LEU A 42 10.67 22.16 -14.05
C LEU A 42 10.85 20.68 -13.67
N LYS A 43 11.15 19.82 -14.66
CA LYS A 43 11.40 18.38 -14.42
C LYS A 43 12.63 18.14 -13.57
N GLU A 44 13.69 18.92 -13.82
CA GLU A 44 14.96 18.83 -13.10
C GLU A 44 14.82 19.40 -11.68
N GLN A 45 14.09 20.52 -11.54
CA GLN A 45 13.74 21.08 -10.23
C GLN A 45 12.95 20.10 -9.38
N LEU A 46 11.93 19.43 -9.96
CA LEU A 46 11.14 18.41 -9.27
C LEU A 46 12.00 17.21 -8.84
N ARG A 47 12.91 16.74 -9.71
CA ARG A 47 13.84 15.65 -9.38
C ARG A 47 14.72 16.03 -8.19
N GLN A 48 15.34 17.21 -8.24
CA GLN A 48 16.19 17.72 -7.16
C GLN A 48 15.43 17.88 -5.85
N LEU A 49 14.17 18.37 -5.90
CA LEU A 49 13.34 18.48 -4.72
C LEU A 49 13.03 17.11 -4.10
N LEU A 50 12.65 16.13 -4.91
CA LEU A 50 12.37 14.77 -4.42
C LEU A 50 13.62 14.13 -3.79
N GLU A 51 14.80 14.36 -4.37
CA GLU A 51 16.07 13.89 -3.79
C GLU A 51 16.40 14.57 -2.46
N ARG A 52 16.22 15.89 -2.37
CA ARG A 52 16.40 16.60 -1.09
C ARG A 52 15.38 16.14 -0.06
N LEU A 53 14.13 15.88 -0.46
CA LEU A 53 13.07 15.39 0.43
C LEU A 53 13.43 14.03 1.01
N ASP A 54 13.96 13.13 0.17
CA ASP A 54 14.45 11.83 0.62
C ASP A 54 15.61 11.95 1.62
N GLN A 55 16.55 12.86 1.37
CA GLN A 55 17.67 13.13 2.28
C GLN A 55 17.21 13.72 3.62
N GLU A 56 16.22 14.62 3.62
CA GLU A 56 15.66 15.13 4.88
C GLU A 56 14.87 14.04 5.61
N ALA A 57 14.04 13.28 4.90
CA ALA A 57 13.28 12.18 5.47
C ALA A 57 14.22 11.17 6.15
N ALA A 58 15.36 10.85 5.54
CA ALA A 58 16.36 9.94 6.11
C ALA A 58 16.94 10.37 7.47
N LYS A 59 16.78 11.65 7.88
CA LYS A 59 17.18 12.13 9.22
C LYS A 59 16.24 11.65 10.32
N TYR A 60 15.05 11.18 9.97
CA TYR A 60 14.05 10.72 10.93
C TYR A 60 14.15 9.21 11.16
N THR A 61 13.97 8.77 12.41
CA THR A 61 14.07 7.34 12.76
C THR A 61 12.99 6.49 12.12
N ASN A 62 11.81 7.06 11.91
CA ASN A 62 10.68 6.41 11.27
C ASN A 62 10.68 6.51 9.74
N SER A 63 11.79 6.90 9.11
CA SER A 63 11.90 6.95 7.63
C SER A 63 12.08 5.58 6.97
N LYS A 64 12.50 4.59 7.75
CA LYS A 64 12.68 3.20 7.33
C LYS A 64 11.92 2.26 8.26
N VAL A 65 11.70 1.04 7.80
CA VAL A 65 11.14 -0.01 8.65
C VAL A 65 12.14 -0.39 9.73
N ASN A 66 11.64 -0.68 10.94
CA ASN A 66 12.45 -1.32 11.98
C ASN A 66 12.40 -2.84 11.80
N ASP A 67 13.39 -3.37 11.09
CA ASP A 67 13.51 -4.78 10.74
C ASP A 67 13.60 -5.71 11.96
N ASP A 68 14.14 -5.22 13.08
CA ASP A 68 14.41 -6.01 14.29
C ASP A 68 13.13 -6.26 15.10
N GLU A 69 12.17 -5.34 15.01
CA GLU A 69 10.87 -5.42 15.69
C GLU A 69 9.76 -5.96 14.78
N SER A 70 10.07 -6.19 13.49
CA SER A 70 9.10 -6.64 12.51
C SER A 70 9.00 -8.16 12.45
N ILE A 71 7.78 -8.67 12.24
CA ILE A 71 7.53 -10.11 12.08
C ILE A 71 7.90 -10.50 10.65
N GLU A 72 8.76 -11.51 10.49
CA GLU A 72 9.05 -12.04 9.16
C GLU A 72 7.80 -12.63 8.52
N TRP A 73 7.51 -12.20 7.29
CA TRP A 73 6.39 -12.74 6.54
C TRP A 73 6.77 -14.14 6.03
N ASN A 74 5.99 -15.15 6.42
CA ASN A 74 6.24 -16.54 6.09
C ASN A 74 5.06 -17.18 5.34
N PRO A 75 4.86 -16.86 4.05
CA PRO A 75 3.80 -17.43 3.25
C PRO A 75 4.16 -18.84 2.76
N SER A 76 3.14 -19.61 2.40
CA SER A 76 3.28 -20.84 1.62
C SER A 76 3.63 -20.55 0.15
N GLN A 77 4.20 -21.54 -0.54
CA GLN A 77 4.53 -21.41 -1.96
C GLN A 77 3.28 -21.11 -2.81
N SER A 78 2.13 -21.72 -2.49
CA SER A 78 0.88 -21.54 -3.23
C SER A 78 0.32 -20.12 -3.07
N GLU A 79 0.44 -19.51 -1.89
CA GLU A 79 0.06 -18.12 -1.66
C GLU A 79 0.91 -17.17 -2.51
N VAL A 80 2.23 -17.38 -2.56
CA VAL A 80 3.13 -16.55 -3.37
C VAL A 80 2.90 -16.77 -4.86
N GLN A 81 2.61 -18.00 -5.29
CA GLN A 81 2.23 -18.27 -6.68
C GLN A 81 0.95 -17.51 -7.08
N LEU A 82 -0.06 -17.44 -6.20
CA LEU A 82 -1.27 -16.67 -6.41
C LEU A 82 -0.99 -15.16 -6.45
N ILE A 83 -0.17 -14.65 -5.53
CA ILE A 83 0.28 -13.24 -5.52
C ILE A 83 1.02 -12.90 -6.82
N SER A 84 1.95 -13.75 -7.24
CA SER A 84 2.71 -13.54 -8.47
C SER A 84 1.81 -13.61 -9.71
N ALA A 85 0.85 -14.53 -9.75
CA ALA A 85 -0.11 -14.60 -10.84
C ALA A 85 -1.01 -13.35 -10.89
N ALA A 86 -1.48 -12.87 -9.73
CA ALA A 86 -2.22 -11.60 -9.61
C ALA A 86 -1.39 -10.39 -10.07
N TRP A 87 -0.09 -10.36 -9.73
CA TRP A 87 0.85 -9.32 -10.19
C TRP A 87 1.01 -9.34 -11.72
N LYS A 88 1.22 -10.51 -12.32
CA LYS A 88 1.34 -10.67 -13.78
C LYS A 88 0.07 -10.18 -14.50
N CYS A 89 -1.12 -10.50 -13.98
CA CYS A 89 -2.39 -9.95 -14.47
C CYS A 89 -2.47 -8.43 -14.31
N ALA A 90 -2.12 -7.89 -13.14
CA ALA A 90 -2.11 -6.45 -12.88
C ALA A 90 -1.17 -5.71 -13.84
N ARG A 91 0.02 -6.23 -14.08
CA ARG A 91 0.99 -5.69 -15.03
C ARG A 91 0.47 -5.75 -16.46
N GLY A 92 -0.17 -6.86 -16.84
CA GLY A 92 -0.78 -7.09 -18.15
C GLY A 92 -1.90 -6.10 -18.50
N THR A 93 -2.49 -5.38 -17.52
CA THR A 93 -3.45 -4.30 -17.80
C THR A 93 -2.83 -3.11 -18.54
N TYR A 94 -1.50 -2.96 -18.51
CA TYR A 94 -0.82 -1.84 -19.17
C TYR A 94 -0.28 -2.17 -20.56
N ASP A 95 -0.33 -3.44 -20.96
CA ASP A 95 0.05 -3.92 -22.27
C ASP A 95 -1.03 -4.90 -22.76
N LEU A 96 -2.09 -4.33 -23.33
CA LEU A 96 -3.27 -5.08 -23.76
C LEU A 96 -3.02 -5.91 -25.02
N GLU A 97 -2.09 -5.47 -25.85
CA GLU A 97 -1.67 -6.17 -27.08
C GLU A 97 -0.72 -7.34 -26.75
N GLY A 98 -0.03 -7.27 -25.61
CA GLY A 98 0.81 -8.34 -25.09
C GLY A 98 0.03 -9.61 -24.69
N THR A 99 0.64 -10.76 -24.96
CA THR A 99 0.23 -12.06 -24.41
C THR A 99 0.95 -12.29 -23.09
N MET A 100 0.20 -12.63 -22.04
CA MET A 100 0.80 -13.03 -20.76
C MET A 100 1.39 -14.43 -20.92
N ALA A 101 2.70 -14.57 -20.66
CA ALA A 101 3.36 -15.86 -20.71
C ALA A 101 2.92 -16.74 -19.53
N ASP A 102 2.64 -18.01 -19.83
CA ASP A 102 2.37 -19.02 -18.82
C ASP A 102 3.58 -19.20 -17.88
N THR A 103 3.31 -19.54 -16.63
CA THR A 103 4.36 -19.89 -15.67
C THR A 103 4.59 -21.41 -15.67
N SER A 104 5.49 -21.88 -14.80
CA SER A 104 5.64 -23.31 -14.53
C SER A 104 4.42 -23.93 -13.82
N TYR A 105 3.59 -23.11 -13.16
CA TYR A 105 2.49 -23.58 -12.30
C TYR A 105 1.09 -23.20 -12.79
N CYS A 106 0.94 -22.23 -13.69
CA CYS A 106 -0.37 -21.87 -14.24
C CYS A 106 -0.32 -21.40 -15.69
N THR A 107 -1.49 -21.39 -16.32
CA THR A 107 -1.75 -20.76 -17.62
C THR A 107 -2.62 -19.52 -17.46
N PHE A 108 -2.51 -18.57 -18.39
CA PHE A 108 -3.32 -17.35 -18.40
C PHE A 108 -4.20 -17.29 -19.64
N ARG A 109 -5.51 -17.10 -19.44
CA ARG A 109 -6.45 -16.80 -20.52
C ARG A 109 -7.17 -15.50 -20.22
N ARG A 110 -6.83 -14.44 -20.96
CA ARG A 110 -7.57 -13.17 -20.91
C ARG A 110 -9.01 -13.42 -21.39
N ASP A 111 -9.97 -12.95 -20.61
CA ASP A 111 -11.39 -13.22 -20.81
C ASP A 111 -12.13 -11.97 -21.31
N GLN A 112 -12.06 -10.88 -20.54
CA GLN A 112 -12.72 -9.62 -20.86
C GLN A 112 -11.82 -8.43 -20.55
N VAL A 113 -11.98 -7.35 -21.31
CA VAL A 113 -11.41 -6.03 -21.02
C VAL A 113 -12.55 -5.03 -20.90
N VAL A 114 -12.54 -4.25 -19.82
CA VAL A 114 -13.40 -3.07 -19.64
C VAL A 114 -12.52 -1.86 -19.83
N ASP A 115 -12.73 -1.13 -20.92
CA ASP A 115 -11.95 0.06 -21.26
C ASP A 115 -12.12 1.18 -20.23
N SER A 116 -11.03 1.92 -19.99
CA SER A 116 -11.11 3.14 -19.20
C SER A 116 -11.96 4.18 -19.91
N SER A 117 -12.88 4.81 -19.20
CA SER A 117 -13.69 5.89 -19.77
C SER A 117 -12.87 7.18 -19.92
N PHE A 118 -13.05 7.90 -21.04
CA PHE A 118 -12.45 9.21 -21.25
C PHE A 118 -12.84 10.24 -20.16
N ALA A 119 -14.07 10.16 -19.66
CA ALA A 119 -14.60 11.06 -18.62
C ALA A 119 -14.09 10.74 -17.20
N GLY A 120 -13.27 9.70 -17.04
CA GLY A 120 -12.77 9.30 -15.73
C GLY A 120 -13.87 8.78 -14.78
N THR A 121 -14.78 7.96 -15.28
CA THR A 121 -15.81 7.28 -14.51
C THR A 121 -15.55 5.78 -14.36
N VAL A 122 -14.66 5.17 -15.14
CA VAL A 122 -14.35 3.73 -15.06
C VAL A 122 -12.85 3.50 -15.25
N LYS A 123 -12.22 2.74 -14.34
CA LYS A 123 -10.84 2.27 -14.50
C LYS A 123 -10.76 1.17 -15.56
N LEU A 124 -9.62 1.07 -16.24
CA LEU A 124 -9.35 -0.11 -17.07
C LEU A 124 -9.32 -1.35 -16.17
N ILE A 125 -10.13 -2.35 -16.51
CA ILE A 125 -10.18 -3.63 -15.81
C ILE A 125 -9.96 -4.74 -16.82
N THR A 126 -9.07 -5.68 -16.51
CA THR A 126 -8.92 -6.91 -17.30
C THR A 126 -9.30 -8.11 -16.46
N SER A 127 -10.21 -8.93 -16.98
CA SER A 127 -10.57 -10.23 -16.44
C SER A 127 -9.67 -11.29 -17.06
N THR A 128 -9.00 -12.09 -16.22
CA THR A 128 -8.15 -13.19 -16.66
C THR A 128 -8.51 -14.45 -15.90
N VAL A 129 -8.75 -15.54 -16.62
CA VAL A 129 -8.91 -16.87 -16.03
C VAL A 129 -7.53 -17.50 -15.91
N ILE A 130 -7.20 -17.97 -14.71
CA ILE A 130 -5.97 -18.66 -14.38
C ILE A 130 -6.30 -20.11 -14.06
N GLU A 131 -5.62 -21.03 -14.73
CA GLU A 131 -5.78 -22.47 -14.51
C GLU A 131 -4.45 -23.06 -14.05
N ALA A 132 -4.49 -23.89 -13.01
CA ALA A 132 -3.31 -24.59 -12.52
C ALA A 132 -2.85 -25.62 -13.57
N LYS A 133 -1.54 -25.71 -13.79
CA LYS A 133 -0.96 -26.78 -14.62
C LYS A 133 -1.02 -28.10 -13.85
N ALA A 134 -1.31 -29.19 -14.57
CA ALA A 134 -1.37 -30.53 -14.00
C ALA A 134 -0.04 -30.88 -13.30
N GLY A 135 -0.11 -31.32 -12.04
CA GLY A 135 1.05 -31.65 -11.22
C GLY A 135 1.72 -30.47 -10.50
N SER A 136 1.17 -29.26 -10.57
CA SER A 136 1.62 -28.17 -9.70
C SER A 136 1.17 -28.41 -8.24
N PRO A 137 1.96 -27.98 -7.23
CA PRO A 137 1.63 -28.15 -5.81
C PRO A 137 0.43 -27.29 -5.34
N THR A 138 -0.26 -26.59 -6.25
CA THR A 138 -1.44 -25.82 -5.89
C THR A 138 -2.56 -26.77 -5.47
N THR A 139 -2.90 -26.74 -4.18
CA THR A 139 -3.89 -27.61 -3.53
C THR A 139 -5.33 -27.36 -3.98
N ASP A 140 -5.55 -26.42 -4.90
CA ASP A 140 -6.87 -25.93 -5.30
C ASP A 140 -6.92 -25.87 -6.84
N SER A 141 -7.40 -26.96 -7.46
CA SER A 141 -7.45 -27.11 -8.93
C SER A 141 -8.55 -26.28 -9.60
N SER A 142 -9.27 -25.46 -8.83
CA SER A 142 -10.35 -24.63 -9.34
C SER A 142 -9.79 -23.45 -10.13
N PRO A 143 -10.35 -23.12 -11.30
CA PRO A 143 -9.94 -21.95 -12.05
C PRO A 143 -10.15 -20.68 -11.22
N VAL A 144 -9.17 -19.79 -11.25
CA VAL A 144 -9.21 -18.50 -10.55
C VAL A 144 -9.53 -17.40 -11.56
N LEU A 145 -10.62 -16.66 -11.33
CA LEU A 145 -10.88 -15.43 -12.07
C LEU A 145 -10.19 -14.25 -11.39
N VAL A 146 -9.21 -13.67 -12.05
CA VAL A 146 -8.52 -12.45 -11.60
C VAL A 146 -9.11 -11.24 -12.29
N LEU A 147 -9.61 -10.30 -11.49
CA LEU A 147 -10.03 -8.97 -11.92
C LEU A 147 -8.91 -7.98 -11.62
N ALA A 148 -8.07 -7.72 -12.62
CA ALA A 148 -6.96 -6.79 -12.48
C ALA A 148 -7.43 -5.36 -12.83
N ILE A 149 -7.35 -4.46 -11.85
CA ILE A 149 -7.75 -3.06 -11.98
C ILE A 149 -6.49 -2.22 -12.17
N ARG A 150 -6.39 -1.49 -13.29
CA ARG A 150 -5.22 -0.66 -13.58
C ARG A 150 -5.07 0.44 -12.53
N GLY A 151 -3.84 0.66 -12.06
CA GLY A 151 -3.49 1.89 -11.34
C GLY A 151 -3.70 3.13 -12.21
N SER A 152 -3.51 4.31 -11.64
CA SER A 152 -3.75 5.56 -12.38
C SER A 152 -2.66 5.78 -13.44
N ALA A 153 -3.03 5.77 -14.73
CA ALA A 153 -2.09 5.97 -15.84
C ALA A 153 -2.15 7.38 -16.44
N SER A 154 -3.14 8.18 -16.05
CA SER A 154 -3.35 9.56 -16.49
C SER A 154 -3.85 10.42 -15.32
N LYS A 155 -3.78 11.75 -15.46
CA LYS A 155 -4.38 12.71 -14.50
C LYS A 155 -5.86 12.42 -14.22
N MET A 156 -6.60 12.01 -15.25
CA MET A 156 -8.02 11.66 -15.13
C MET A 156 -8.21 10.31 -14.42
N ASP A 157 -7.33 9.34 -14.61
CA ASP A 157 -7.41 8.02 -13.95
C ASP A 157 -7.20 8.06 -12.42
N HIS A 158 -6.67 9.16 -11.87
CA HIS A 158 -6.51 9.34 -10.42
C HIS A 158 -7.83 9.54 -9.68
N ILE A 159 -8.92 9.78 -10.40
CA ILE A 159 -10.18 10.28 -9.85
C ILE A 159 -11.29 9.21 -9.83
N VAL A 160 -11.00 8.02 -10.37
CA VAL A 160 -12.01 7.10 -10.90
C VAL A 160 -11.88 5.75 -10.20
N ASN A 161 -13.00 5.13 -9.83
CA ASN A 161 -13.05 3.75 -9.34
C ASN A 161 -13.77 2.87 -10.37
N ALA A 162 -13.98 1.59 -10.06
CA ALA A 162 -14.79 0.72 -10.91
C ALA A 162 -16.25 1.20 -11.06
N ASN A 163 -16.73 2.02 -10.12
CA ASN A 163 -18.03 2.74 -10.12
C ASN A 163 -19.26 1.90 -10.51
N ALA A 164 -19.18 0.57 -10.36
CA ALA A 164 -20.29 -0.33 -10.55
C ALA A 164 -21.12 -0.44 -9.26
N GLN A 165 -22.45 -0.53 -9.39
CA GLN A 165 -23.29 -0.91 -8.26
C GLN A 165 -22.89 -2.32 -7.78
N PRO A 166 -22.67 -2.52 -6.46
CA PRO A 166 -22.40 -3.84 -5.92
C PRO A 166 -23.51 -4.80 -6.33
N ARG A 167 -23.15 -5.98 -6.84
CA ARG A 167 -24.09 -7.06 -7.10
C ARG A 167 -23.84 -8.18 -6.10
N THR A 168 -24.89 -8.67 -5.48
CA THR A 168 -24.82 -9.89 -4.68
C THR A 168 -24.58 -11.07 -5.61
N THR A 169 -23.55 -11.86 -5.33
CA THR A 169 -23.32 -13.13 -6.02
C THR A 169 -24.13 -14.21 -5.33
N GLU A 170 -24.99 -14.92 -6.07
CA GLU A 170 -25.77 -16.05 -5.53
C GLU A 170 -24.89 -17.29 -5.25
N ASN A 171 -23.63 -17.29 -5.70
CA ASN A 171 -22.71 -18.40 -5.51
C ASN A 171 -22.01 -18.32 -4.15
N GLN A 172 -22.54 -19.04 -3.17
CA GLN A 172 -21.97 -19.16 -1.81
C GLN A 172 -20.65 -19.95 -1.75
N SER A 173 -20.20 -20.55 -2.87
CA SER A 173 -18.98 -21.36 -2.94
C SER A 173 -17.76 -20.60 -3.49
N ALA A 174 -17.91 -19.34 -3.90
CA ALA A 174 -16.82 -18.56 -4.46
C ALA A 174 -15.86 -18.06 -3.36
N ARG A 175 -14.55 -18.24 -3.58
CA ARG A 175 -13.48 -17.75 -2.71
C ARG A 175 -12.96 -16.41 -3.23
N PHE A 176 -12.89 -15.40 -2.36
CA PHE A 176 -12.45 -14.05 -2.72
C PHE A 176 -11.08 -13.75 -2.16
N SER A 177 -10.12 -13.44 -3.04
CA SER A 177 -8.78 -12.96 -2.67
C SER A 177 -8.61 -11.51 -3.12
N CYS A 178 -7.87 -10.72 -2.34
CA CYS A 178 -7.57 -9.32 -2.65
C CYS A 178 -6.07 -9.08 -2.47
N VAL A 179 -5.37 -8.83 -3.56
CA VAL A 179 -3.93 -8.53 -3.54
C VAL A 179 -3.73 -7.14 -4.12
N THR A 180 -3.09 -6.26 -3.36
CA THR A 180 -2.72 -4.92 -3.82
C THR A 180 -1.21 -4.78 -3.90
N PHE A 181 -0.73 -3.97 -4.85
CA PHE A 181 0.69 -3.71 -5.06
C PHE A 181 0.91 -2.20 -5.09
N GLY A 182 1.58 -1.66 -4.07
CA GLY A 182 1.83 -0.22 -3.99
C GLY A 182 0.58 0.66 -3.97
N ALA A 183 -0.59 0.10 -3.64
CA ALA A 183 -1.85 0.83 -3.71
C ALA A 183 -1.95 1.87 -2.60
N PRO A 184 -2.61 3.03 -2.83
CA PRO A 184 -2.94 3.96 -1.77
C PRO A 184 -4.02 3.38 -0.84
N PRO A 185 -4.14 3.89 0.40
CA PRO A 185 -5.24 3.50 1.27
C PRO A 185 -6.57 4.05 0.72
N CYS A 186 -7.62 3.23 0.72
CA CYS A 186 -8.88 3.55 0.03
C CYS A 186 -10.13 3.40 0.91
N LEU A 187 -10.01 2.80 2.09
CA LEU A 187 -11.17 2.49 2.94
C LEU A 187 -11.36 3.55 4.02
N THR A 188 -12.57 4.09 4.17
CA THR A 188 -12.91 5.01 5.28
C THR A 188 -13.08 4.29 6.62
N GLN A 189 -13.15 2.97 6.63
CA GLN A 189 -13.28 2.14 7.82
C GLN A 189 -12.28 0.99 7.76
N HIS A 190 -11.73 0.62 8.91
CA HIS A 190 -10.90 -0.57 9.02
C HIS A 190 -11.74 -1.81 8.72
N VAL A 191 -11.37 -2.56 7.69
CA VAL A 191 -11.98 -3.84 7.35
C VAL A 191 -11.05 -4.93 7.82
N ASP A 192 -11.46 -5.66 8.85
CA ASP A 192 -10.76 -6.87 9.29
C ASP A 192 -11.15 -8.03 8.35
N PRO A 193 -10.20 -8.58 7.56
CA PRO A 193 -10.48 -9.71 6.69
C PRO A 193 -10.96 -10.96 7.45
N GLY A 194 -10.64 -11.08 8.74
CA GLY A 194 -11.10 -12.18 9.60
C GLY A 194 -12.63 -12.26 9.72
N ILE A 195 -13.33 -11.15 9.51
CA ILE A 195 -14.80 -11.09 9.49
C ILE A 195 -15.38 -11.96 8.38
N PHE A 196 -14.65 -12.15 7.27
CA PHE A 196 -15.11 -12.95 6.14
C PHE A 196 -14.84 -14.45 6.29
N GLN A 197 -14.26 -14.89 7.42
CA GLN A 197 -13.86 -16.28 7.67
C GLN A 197 -13.20 -16.91 6.44
N PRO A 198 -12.07 -16.34 5.96
CA PRO A 198 -11.45 -16.75 4.71
C PRO A 198 -11.24 -18.26 4.70
N SER A 199 -11.82 -18.93 3.71
CA SER A 199 -11.57 -20.35 3.49
C SER A 199 -10.08 -20.56 3.18
N SER A 200 -9.57 -21.75 3.50
CA SER A 200 -8.18 -22.14 3.23
C SER A 200 -7.79 -21.77 1.80
N GLY A 201 -6.66 -21.07 1.63
CA GLY A 201 -6.15 -20.63 0.33
C GLY A 201 -6.58 -19.22 -0.10
N THR A 202 -7.43 -18.52 0.67
CA THR A 202 -7.74 -17.10 0.44
C THR A 202 -6.55 -16.21 0.75
N VAL A 203 -6.16 -15.35 -0.19
CA VAL A 203 -5.06 -14.39 0.01
C VAL A 203 -5.62 -12.97 0.06
N CYS A 204 -5.39 -12.27 1.17
CA CYS A 204 -5.73 -10.87 1.34
C CYS A 204 -4.47 -10.13 1.83
N VAL A 205 -3.81 -9.34 0.99
CA VAL A 205 -2.52 -8.72 1.35
C VAL A 205 -2.25 -7.44 0.56
N ASN A 206 -1.59 -6.48 1.21
CA ASN A 206 -0.99 -5.32 0.55
C ASN A 206 0.52 -5.53 0.47
N VAL A 207 1.02 -5.72 -0.76
CA VAL A 207 2.45 -5.85 -1.03
C VAL A 207 3.01 -4.46 -1.29
N ILE A 208 3.96 -4.03 -0.46
CA ILE A 208 4.43 -2.66 -0.40
C ILE A 208 5.95 -2.65 -0.52
N ASN A 209 6.48 -1.89 -1.47
CA ASN A 209 7.91 -1.59 -1.46
C ASN A 209 8.25 -0.62 -0.32
N GLU A 210 9.31 -0.90 0.44
CA GLU A 210 9.83 0.09 1.39
C GLU A 210 10.09 1.42 0.69
N PHE A 211 9.74 2.52 1.37
CA PHE A 211 9.79 3.90 0.87
C PHE A 211 8.74 4.28 -0.19
N ASP A 212 7.84 3.37 -0.59
CA ASP A 212 6.78 3.67 -1.56
C ASP A 212 5.76 4.65 -0.98
N VAL A 213 5.88 5.91 -1.40
CA VAL A 213 5.04 7.02 -0.95
C VAL A 213 3.55 6.83 -1.26
N VAL A 214 3.22 6.11 -2.34
CA VAL A 214 1.82 5.96 -2.79
C VAL A 214 1.01 5.20 -1.75
N THR A 215 1.64 4.24 -1.06
CA THR A 215 1.01 3.43 -0.02
C THR A 215 0.63 4.21 1.23
N ARG A 216 1.11 5.43 1.35
CA ARG A 216 0.78 6.36 2.43
C ARG A 216 -0.03 7.56 1.97
N ALA A 217 -0.33 7.68 0.68
CA ALA A 217 -0.86 8.89 0.06
C ALA A 217 -2.34 9.18 0.40
N ASP A 218 -2.63 9.42 1.68
CA ASP A 218 -3.84 10.09 2.13
C ASP A 218 -3.57 11.58 2.40
N LYS A 219 -4.64 12.36 2.56
CA LYS A 219 -4.53 13.82 2.70
C LYS A 219 -3.64 14.25 3.88
N PRO A 220 -3.83 13.73 5.12
CA PRO A 220 -2.97 14.06 6.27
C PRO A 220 -1.50 13.76 6.04
N TYR A 221 -1.19 12.63 5.40
CA TYR A 221 0.18 12.25 5.14
C TYR A 221 0.87 13.16 4.14
N ILE A 222 0.21 13.49 3.02
CA ILE A 222 0.84 14.35 2.02
C ILE A 222 1.00 15.79 2.53
N LEU A 223 0.05 16.31 3.32
CA LEU A 223 0.24 17.60 3.99
C LEU A 223 1.45 17.57 4.93
N SER A 224 1.67 16.45 5.63
CA SER A 224 2.88 16.25 6.43
C SER A 224 4.15 16.25 5.57
N LEU A 225 4.14 15.66 4.37
CA LEU A 225 5.27 15.75 3.44
C LEU A 225 5.53 17.17 2.96
N VAL A 226 4.48 17.97 2.76
CA VAL A 226 4.62 19.40 2.46
C VAL A 226 5.31 20.10 3.63
N ASP A 227 4.95 19.82 4.87
CA ASP A 227 5.62 20.41 6.03
C ASP A 227 7.07 19.95 6.18
N VAL A 228 7.40 18.69 5.84
CA VAL A 228 8.80 18.24 5.74
C VAL A 228 9.55 19.06 4.69
N ALA A 229 8.97 19.23 3.49
CA ALA A 229 9.58 20.01 2.42
C ALA A 229 9.78 21.48 2.81
N ARG A 230 8.83 22.08 3.53
CA ARG A 230 8.92 23.46 4.03
C ARG A 230 10.00 23.60 5.11
N ALA A 231 10.09 22.64 6.03
CA ALA A 231 11.13 22.62 7.05
C ALA A 231 12.54 22.55 6.43
N MET A 232 12.72 21.85 5.31
CA MET A 232 14.00 21.80 4.58
C MET A 232 14.44 23.14 3.98
N LEU A 233 13.51 24.07 3.85
CA LEU A 233 13.69 25.37 3.22
C LEU A 233 13.63 26.50 4.24
N ASP A 234 13.65 26.15 5.53
CA ASP A 234 13.48 27.09 6.66
C ASP A 234 12.18 27.91 6.56
N LEU A 235 11.14 27.32 5.95
CA LEU A 235 9.81 27.93 5.83
C LEU A 235 8.91 27.46 6.99
N PRO A 236 8.02 28.34 7.51
CA PRO A 236 7.08 27.95 8.55
C PRO A 236 6.11 26.89 8.02
N PRO A 237 5.60 25.95 8.85
CA PRO A 237 4.57 24.98 8.46
C PRO A 237 3.37 25.67 7.80
N LYS A 238 2.73 25.03 6.83
CA LYS A 238 1.53 25.63 6.22
C LYS A 238 0.44 25.58 7.30
N ALA A 239 -0.15 26.73 7.65
CA ALA A 239 -1.25 26.76 8.61
C ALA A 239 -2.29 25.72 8.21
N ALA A 240 -2.72 24.87 9.17
CA ALA A 240 -3.74 23.85 8.91
C ALA A 240 -4.88 24.50 8.13
N ILE A 241 -5.19 23.95 6.95
CA ILE A 241 -6.26 24.47 6.10
C ILE A 241 -7.50 24.61 7.00
N SER A 242 -7.92 25.85 7.21
CA SER A 242 -9.10 26.22 8.00
C SER A 242 -10.25 25.26 7.69
N GLU A 243 -10.83 24.63 8.70
CA GLU A 243 -11.93 23.66 8.66
C GLU A 243 -13.26 24.24 8.11
N HIS A 244 -13.23 25.33 7.32
CA HIS A 244 -14.42 26.08 6.98
C HIS A 244 -15.16 25.62 5.73
N GLU A 245 -14.66 24.62 4.99
CA GLU A 245 -15.31 24.11 3.77
C GLU A 245 -15.35 22.57 3.69
N THR A 246 -15.54 21.89 4.82
CA THR A 246 -16.00 20.49 4.78
C THR A 246 -17.18 20.34 5.72
N SER A 247 -18.37 20.41 5.11
CA SER A 247 -19.71 20.12 5.61
C SER A 247 -19.83 19.76 7.10
N LYS A 248 -20.59 20.58 7.82
CA LYS A 248 -20.95 20.56 9.26
C LYS A 248 -21.56 19.27 9.83
N GLU A 249 -21.34 18.11 9.25
CA GLU A 249 -21.95 16.84 9.70
C GLU A 249 -20.94 15.77 10.15
N ILE A 250 -19.61 16.02 10.11
CA ILE A 250 -18.59 15.01 10.46
C ILE A 250 -17.94 15.24 11.85
N VAL A 251 -18.02 16.45 12.41
CA VAL A 251 -17.30 16.82 13.66
C VAL A 251 -17.97 16.29 14.94
N SER A 252 -19.20 15.81 14.88
CA SER A 252 -19.92 15.37 16.09
C SER A 252 -19.53 13.97 16.59
N ALA A 253 -18.78 13.16 15.83
CA ALA A 253 -18.43 11.79 16.22
C ALA A 253 -17.04 11.63 16.86
N ALA A 254 -16.16 12.64 16.76
CA ALA A 254 -14.78 12.56 17.25
C ALA A 254 -14.54 13.22 18.63
N LEU A 255 -15.56 13.87 19.22
CA LEU A 255 -15.41 14.70 20.42
C LEU A 255 -15.90 14.06 21.73
N GLU A 256 -16.27 12.77 21.76
CA GLU A 256 -16.74 12.12 23.00
C GLU A 256 -15.77 11.11 23.65
N THR A 257 -14.49 11.02 23.24
CA THR A 257 -13.57 10.01 23.83
C THR A 257 -12.27 10.51 24.48
N THR A 258 -12.08 11.81 24.67
CA THR A 258 -10.96 12.29 25.51
C THR A 258 -11.37 13.45 26.41
N ARG A 259 -12.02 13.13 27.52
CA ARG A 259 -11.89 13.89 28.76
C ARG A 259 -10.82 13.20 29.61
N ASP A 260 -10.08 14.02 30.37
CA ASP A 260 -8.95 13.71 31.26
C ASP A 260 -7.59 13.59 30.54
N GLU A 261 -6.54 14.34 30.86
CA GLU A 261 -6.22 15.18 32.02
C GLU A 261 -5.35 16.37 31.60
N ASN A 262 -5.66 17.56 32.13
CA ASN A 262 -4.77 18.70 32.16
C ASN A 262 -3.67 18.45 33.19
N ARG A 263 -2.39 18.50 32.79
CA ARG A 263 -1.31 18.83 33.72
C ARG A 263 -0.24 19.70 33.07
N ARG A 264 -0.29 20.98 33.41
CA ARG A 264 0.78 21.96 33.22
C ARG A 264 1.99 21.52 34.04
N LEU A 265 3.19 21.54 33.46
CA LEU A 265 4.43 21.72 34.20
C LEU A 265 5.40 22.56 33.35
N SER A 266 5.69 23.75 33.85
CA SER A 266 6.94 24.48 33.62
C SER A 266 8.03 23.87 34.51
N ASP A 267 9.25 23.70 34.02
CA ASP A 267 10.47 24.10 34.76
C ASP A 267 11.71 24.07 33.86
N ASP A 268 12.60 25.02 34.11
CA ASP A 268 13.87 25.23 33.43
C ASP A 268 14.93 24.25 33.94
N SER A 269 15.64 23.55 33.04
CA SER A 269 17.01 23.09 33.32
C SER A 269 17.80 22.97 32.03
N GLU A 270 18.90 23.72 31.97
CA GLU A 270 19.95 23.63 30.97
C GLU A 270 20.73 22.33 31.20
N ASP A 271 20.42 21.30 30.42
CA ASP A 271 21.22 20.09 30.31
C ASP A 271 21.48 19.84 28.82
N PHE A 272 22.75 19.67 28.45
CA PHE A 272 23.16 19.57 27.04
C PHE A 272 22.44 18.39 26.36
N PRO A 273 21.53 18.62 25.39
CA PRO A 273 20.73 17.53 24.87
C PRO A 273 21.59 16.70 23.92
N LEU A 274 21.84 15.45 24.31
CA LEU A 274 21.97 14.35 23.34
C LEU A 274 20.77 14.51 22.40
N LYS A 275 21.01 14.92 21.14
CA LYS A 275 19.93 15.14 20.17
C LYS A 275 19.09 13.88 20.11
N GLU A 276 17.89 13.93 20.70
CA GLU A 276 16.92 12.85 20.59
C GLU A 276 16.74 12.51 19.10
N PRO A 277 16.61 11.22 18.76
CA PRO A 277 16.37 10.84 17.39
C PRO A 277 15.13 11.57 16.86
N LYS A 278 15.30 12.33 15.77
CA LYS A 278 14.22 13.12 15.19
C LYS A 278 13.12 12.16 14.75
N PHE A 279 11.96 12.19 15.41
CA PHE A 279 10.80 11.35 15.04
C PHE A 279 9.73 12.24 14.40
N TRP A 280 9.32 11.94 13.17
CA TRP A 280 8.26 12.72 12.52
C TRP A 280 6.89 12.21 12.94
N ARG A 281 6.05 13.09 13.49
CA ARG A 281 4.69 12.71 13.90
C ARG A 281 3.70 12.98 12.78
N PHE A 282 2.86 12.00 12.50
CA PHE A 282 1.77 12.14 11.53
C PHE A 282 0.43 12.29 12.25
N PRO A 283 -0.52 13.06 11.68
CA PRO A 283 -1.91 12.98 12.09
C PRO A 283 -2.49 11.58 11.81
N GLN A 284 -3.65 11.29 12.39
CA GLN A 284 -4.34 10.03 12.11
C GLN A 284 -4.72 9.95 10.63
N PRO A 285 -4.56 8.77 10.01
CA PRO A 285 -4.95 8.58 8.62
C PRO A 285 -6.48 8.61 8.46
N PHE A 286 -6.96 9.15 7.34
CA PHE A 286 -8.39 9.09 7.00
C PHE A 286 -8.79 7.79 6.30
N TYR A 287 -7.83 7.16 5.62
CA TYR A 287 -8.07 5.95 4.85
C TYR A 287 -7.21 4.78 5.34
N HIS A 288 -7.73 3.59 5.15
CA HIS A 288 -7.10 2.33 5.54
C HIS A 288 -6.87 1.40 4.35
N HIS A 289 -5.90 0.50 4.51
CA HIS A 289 -5.62 -0.61 3.61
C HIS A 289 -6.50 -1.82 3.93
N VAL A 290 -6.63 -2.73 2.96
CA VAL A 290 -7.36 -4.00 3.12
C VAL A 290 -6.39 -5.11 3.49
N GLY A 291 -6.46 -5.64 4.71
CA GLY A 291 -5.64 -6.78 5.16
C GLY A 291 -4.19 -6.45 5.58
N PRO A 292 -3.37 -7.48 5.86
CA PRO A 292 -1.97 -7.35 6.27
C PRO A 292 -1.13 -6.50 5.31
N ARG A 293 -0.12 -5.81 5.85
CA ARG A 293 0.87 -5.07 5.05
C ARG A 293 2.16 -5.85 5.06
N VAL A 294 2.50 -6.37 3.89
CA VAL A 294 3.79 -7.03 3.66
C VAL A 294 4.72 -6.02 3.01
N ILE A 295 5.73 -5.59 3.76
CA ILE A 295 6.73 -4.65 3.26
C ILE A 295 7.94 -5.41 2.74
N LEU A 296 8.29 -5.12 1.48
CA LEU A 296 9.44 -5.64 0.78
C LEU A 296 10.62 -4.70 0.99
N LEU A 297 11.59 -5.18 1.76
CA LEU A 297 12.82 -4.52 2.15
C LEU A 297 13.96 -5.04 1.28
N THR A 298 14.87 -4.16 0.88
CA THR A 298 16.14 -4.59 0.28
C THR A 298 17.25 -4.25 1.26
N ARG A 299 18.04 -5.24 1.64
CA ARG A 299 19.15 -5.10 2.59
C ARG A 299 20.43 -5.62 1.97
N PHE A 300 21.54 -4.97 2.28
CA PHE A 300 22.85 -5.41 1.85
C PHE A 300 23.45 -6.30 2.93
N VAL A 301 23.56 -7.60 2.64
CA VAL A 301 24.08 -8.63 3.56
C VAL A 301 25.09 -9.47 2.77
N ASP A 302 26.25 -9.75 3.36
CA ASP A 302 27.32 -10.57 2.74
C ASP A 302 27.70 -10.16 1.30
N ASN A 303 27.86 -8.86 1.09
CA ASN A 303 28.16 -8.25 -0.22
C ASN A 303 27.09 -8.46 -1.31
N GLN A 304 25.86 -8.83 -0.94
CA GLN A 304 24.74 -9.04 -1.85
C GLN A 304 23.49 -8.29 -1.39
N MET A 305 22.65 -7.90 -2.36
CA MET A 305 21.34 -7.31 -2.06
C MET A 305 20.33 -8.43 -1.88
N ASN A 306 19.84 -8.59 -0.65
CA ASN A 306 18.85 -9.60 -0.29
C ASN A 306 17.46 -8.97 -0.09
N LEU A 307 16.43 -9.69 -0.54
CA LEU A 307 15.04 -9.34 -0.31
C LEU A 307 14.63 -9.86 1.07
N LYS A 308 14.11 -8.97 1.91
CA LYS A 308 13.41 -9.33 3.16
C LYS A 308 11.96 -8.91 3.02
N ALA A 309 11.04 -9.74 3.49
CA ALA A 309 9.61 -9.48 3.51
C ALA A 309 9.10 -9.58 4.95
N VAL A 310 8.50 -8.51 5.44
CA VAL A 310 8.00 -8.43 6.82
C VAL A 310 6.55 -8.01 6.84
N GLU A 311 5.80 -8.54 7.81
CA GLU A 311 4.45 -8.07 8.10
C GLU A 311 4.52 -6.95 9.14
N ILE A 312 3.86 -5.83 8.86
CA ILE A 312 3.79 -4.68 9.77
C ILE A 312 2.35 -4.39 10.17
N SER A 313 2.16 -4.13 11.46
CA SER A 313 0.87 -3.75 12.03
C SER A 313 0.37 -2.42 11.48
N SER A 314 -0.93 -2.16 11.67
CA SER A 314 -1.52 -0.89 11.25
C SER A 314 -0.91 0.33 11.93
N SER A 315 -0.66 0.20 13.23
CA SER A 315 -0.12 1.28 14.06
C SER A 315 1.33 1.60 13.75
N GLU A 316 2.13 0.61 13.37
CA GLU A 316 3.52 0.84 12.97
C GLU A 316 3.60 1.38 11.55
N PHE A 317 2.83 0.82 10.62
CA PHE A 317 2.85 1.27 9.24
C PHE A 317 2.50 2.76 9.08
N GLN A 318 1.51 3.26 9.84
CA GLN A 318 1.08 4.67 9.79
C GLN A 318 2.12 5.66 10.38
N LYS A 319 3.14 5.16 11.08
CA LYS A 319 4.24 6.00 11.58
C LYS A 319 5.34 6.21 10.55
N LEU A 320 5.39 5.44 9.47
CA LEU A 320 6.53 5.49 8.54
C LEU A 320 6.57 6.76 7.66
N LEU A 321 7.75 7.32 7.40
CA LEU A 321 7.96 8.47 6.51
C LEU A 321 8.55 7.98 5.17
N PHE A 322 7.68 7.47 4.30
CA PHE A 322 8.00 7.03 2.94
C PHE A 322 7.84 8.16 1.91
N CYS A 323 8.90 8.48 1.17
CA CYS A 323 8.90 9.62 0.26
C CYS A 323 9.45 9.31 -1.14
N ARG A 324 9.81 8.05 -1.43
CA ARG A 324 10.41 7.67 -2.71
C ARG A 324 9.35 7.29 -3.72
N VAL A 325 9.19 8.09 -4.77
CA VAL A 325 8.31 7.78 -5.91
C VAL A 325 8.90 6.67 -6.79
N ALA A 326 10.23 6.61 -6.92
CA ALA A 326 10.89 5.68 -7.83
C ALA A 326 10.57 4.21 -7.54
N VAL A 327 10.50 3.84 -6.26
CA VAL A 327 10.26 2.45 -5.81
C VAL A 327 8.82 1.99 -6.03
N HIS A 328 7.90 2.90 -6.35
CA HIS A 328 6.53 2.57 -6.79
C HIS A 328 6.52 1.99 -8.21
N GLY A 329 7.58 2.21 -9.00
CA GLY A 329 7.65 1.78 -10.38
C GLY A 329 7.50 0.27 -10.54
N LYS A 330 6.78 -0.16 -11.58
CA LYS A 330 6.51 -1.57 -11.89
C LYS A 330 7.77 -2.43 -11.91
N ARG A 331 8.89 -1.89 -12.40
CA ARG A 331 10.17 -2.60 -12.44
C ARG A 331 10.60 -3.11 -11.06
N PHE A 332 10.45 -2.30 -10.02
CA PHE A 332 10.84 -2.71 -8.66
C PHE A 332 9.91 -3.78 -8.09
N TYR A 333 8.61 -3.69 -8.38
CA TYR A 333 7.68 -4.76 -8.04
C TYR A 333 7.96 -6.03 -8.85
N ASP A 334 8.22 -5.96 -10.16
CA ASP A 334 8.61 -7.09 -11.00
C ASP A 334 9.81 -7.83 -10.37
N GLU A 335 10.92 -7.13 -10.14
CA GLU A 335 12.15 -7.72 -9.58
C GLU A 335 11.91 -8.41 -8.23
N ARG A 336 11.08 -7.81 -7.36
CA ARG A 336 10.83 -8.33 -6.01
C ARG A 336 9.80 -9.45 -5.98
N ILE A 337 8.73 -9.36 -6.77
CA ILE A 337 7.73 -10.43 -6.91
C ILE A 337 8.37 -11.66 -7.54
N ASP A 338 9.25 -11.49 -8.54
CA ASP A 338 9.99 -12.60 -9.14
C ASP A 338 10.90 -13.30 -8.10
N ALA A 339 11.52 -12.53 -7.20
CA ALA A 339 12.30 -13.09 -6.10
C ALA A 339 11.42 -13.85 -5.08
N LEU A 340 10.24 -13.33 -4.73
CA LEU A 340 9.27 -14.05 -3.89
C LEU A 340 8.84 -15.37 -4.55
N GLU A 341 8.46 -15.34 -5.83
CA GLU A 341 8.03 -16.52 -6.60
C GLU A 341 9.11 -17.61 -6.62
N GLN A 342 10.38 -17.22 -6.67
CA GLN A 342 11.52 -18.14 -6.61
C GLN A 342 11.86 -18.61 -5.20
N GLY A 343 11.22 -18.06 -4.16
CA GLY A 343 11.52 -18.37 -2.76
C GLY A 343 12.81 -17.73 -2.27
N ARG A 344 13.24 -16.63 -2.90
CA ARG A 344 14.47 -15.90 -2.59
C ARG A 344 14.20 -14.68 -1.71
N PHE A 345 13.82 -14.91 -0.46
CA PHE A 345 13.55 -13.86 0.53
C PHE A 345 13.71 -14.39 1.96
N ASN A 346 13.92 -13.51 2.94
CA ASN A 346 14.10 -13.88 4.37
C ASN A 346 15.16 -14.98 4.54
N ASP A 347 16.34 -14.73 3.96
CA ASP A 347 17.50 -15.63 3.95
C ASP A 347 17.27 -17.01 3.29
N ARG A 348 16.14 -17.19 2.59
CA ARG A 348 15.89 -18.35 1.74
C ARG A 348 16.50 -18.17 0.36
N SER A 349 17.04 -19.24 -0.19
CA SER A 349 17.56 -19.28 -1.56
C SER A 349 16.61 -19.91 -2.57
N ALA A 350 15.61 -20.65 -2.09
CA ALA A 350 14.57 -21.29 -2.89
C ALA A 350 13.41 -21.75 -1.99
N TRP A 351 12.28 -22.10 -2.59
CA TRP A 351 11.26 -22.89 -1.91
C TRP A 351 11.80 -24.28 -1.55
N THR A 352 11.66 -24.69 -0.30
CA THR A 352 11.94 -26.06 0.13
C THR A 352 10.88 -26.99 -0.46
N ALA A 353 11.28 -28.14 -1.00
CA ALA A 353 10.31 -29.18 -1.33
C ALA A 353 9.57 -29.56 -0.03
N ASP A 354 8.24 -29.59 -0.06
CA ASP A 354 7.40 -29.93 1.09
C ASP A 354 7.88 -31.25 1.71
N GLY A 355 8.56 -31.21 2.86
CA GLY A 355 9.10 -32.40 3.51
C GLY A 355 10.14 -32.23 4.62
N GLU A 356 10.94 -31.17 4.66
CA GLU A 356 12.07 -31.04 5.61
C GLU A 356 11.85 -30.01 6.75
N TYR A 357 10.68 -30.02 7.38
CA TYR A 357 10.45 -29.30 8.65
C TYR A 357 10.18 -30.25 9.84
N LYS A 358 10.80 -31.43 9.81
CA LYS A 358 11.03 -32.25 11.01
C LYS A 358 12.54 -32.37 11.19
N ASP A 359 13.02 -32.15 12.41
CA ASP A 359 14.40 -32.31 12.88
C ASP A 359 15.32 -31.07 12.92
N ARG A 360 14.83 -29.93 13.41
CA ARG A 360 15.71 -28.95 14.12
C ARG A 360 15.25 -28.56 15.52
N PHE A 361 14.40 -29.37 16.16
CA PHE A 361 14.01 -29.20 17.56
C PHE A 361 14.19 -30.50 18.37
N ILE A 362 15.30 -31.21 18.19
CA ILE A 362 15.79 -32.17 19.19
C ILE A 362 17.32 -32.10 19.18
N ASP A 363 17.87 -31.18 19.97
CA ASP A 363 19.07 -31.42 20.80
C ASP A 363 19.54 -30.12 21.45
N ARG A 364 18.85 -29.77 22.53
CA ARG A 364 19.45 -29.10 23.69
C ARG A 364 18.82 -29.68 24.95
N LYS A 365 19.50 -30.68 25.51
CA LYS A 365 19.45 -30.99 26.94
C LYS A 365 20.84 -30.83 27.50
#